data_AF-A0A7G9Y9P9-F1
#
_entry.id   AF-A0A7G9Y9P9-F1
#
_cell.length_a   1.000
_cell.length_b   1.000
_cell.length_c   1.000
_cell.angle_alpha   90.00
_cell.angle_beta   90.00
_cell.angle_gamma   90.00
#
_symmetry.space_group_name_H-M   'P 1'
#
loop_
_entity.id
_entity.type
_entity.pdbx_description
1 polymer ?
#
loop_
_entity_poly.entity_id
_entity_poly.type
_entity_poly.pdbx_seq_one_letter_code
_entity_poly.pdbx_strand_id
1 'polypeptide(L)'
;MVMKLVTSNKKRGTKTSSFGTSGRMNHDSTAFYTSKLYESLPKEEKVEYVENRVPPESLNRILQRSAESMDELPDSSVHLMVTSPPYNVGKEYDEDLTLENYREFLKRVWREVHRVLVPGGRACINVANLGRKPYIPLHAFIVEDMIELGFLMRGEVIWDKASSAGSSTAWGSWKSASNPTLRDVHEYILIFSKNTFGRKNPLKRENTISRDEFLKLTKSIWTFPSESARKIGHPAPFPVELPYRTIQLYTFEGDVVLDPFMGSGQTAIAAIKSKRNYVGYEIDCEYAKLADNRVKEFQLEFNSPNLSDFTDT
;
A
#
# COMPACT_ATOMS: atom_id res chain seq x y z
N MET A 1 27.03 44.45 33.47
CA MET A 1 25.75 44.24 34.15
C MET A 1 24.74 43.73 33.09
N VAL A 2 24.56 42.41 33.06
CA VAL A 2 23.46 41.59 32.51
C VAL A 2 22.79 42.00 31.17
N MET A 3 23.15 41.29 30.09
CA MET A 3 22.26 41.04 28.95
C MET A 3 21.17 40.03 29.37
N LYS A 4 19.90 40.39 29.21
CA LYS A 4 18.74 39.50 29.44
C LYS A 4 18.64 38.47 28.31
N LEU A 5 18.85 37.19 28.64
CA LEU A 5 18.43 36.06 27.81
C LEU A 5 16.88 36.01 27.79
N VAL A 6 16.30 36.04 26.60
CA VAL A 6 14.90 35.68 26.39
C VAL A 6 14.84 34.16 26.26
N THR A 7 14.46 33.47 27.33
CA THR A 7 14.17 32.02 27.30
C THR A 7 12.79 31.80 26.68
N SER A 8 12.74 31.13 25.53
CA SER A 8 11.50 30.67 24.93
C SER A 8 10.89 29.56 25.79
N ASN A 9 9.67 29.82 26.27
CA ASN A 9 8.97 28.92 27.17
C ASN A 9 8.36 27.75 26.36
N LYS A 10 9.08 26.64 26.23
CA LYS A 10 8.53 25.39 25.68
C LYS A 10 7.39 24.91 26.60
N LYS A 11 6.15 24.91 26.10
CA LYS A 11 4.99 24.35 26.81
C LYS A 11 5.27 22.89 27.18
N ARG A 12 5.31 22.58 28.49
CA ARG A 12 5.41 21.21 29.03
C ARG A 12 4.12 20.44 28.71
N GLY A 13 4.24 19.35 27.96
CA GLY A 13 3.15 18.37 27.77
C GLY A 13 2.90 17.58 29.05
N THR A 14 1.66 17.11 29.24
CA THR A 14 1.26 16.24 30.35
C THR A 14 1.56 14.76 30.02
N LYS A 15 1.88 13.98 31.06
CA LYS A 15 2.09 12.53 30.97
C LYS A 15 0.74 11.81 30.80
N THR A 16 0.74 10.64 30.15
CA THR A 16 -0.45 9.79 29.99
C THR A 16 -1.13 9.50 31.34
N SER A 17 -2.40 9.89 31.47
CA SER A 17 -3.24 9.56 32.63
C SER A 17 -3.72 8.11 32.54
N SER A 18 -4.02 7.49 33.69
CA SER A 18 -4.56 6.13 33.77
C SER A 18 -5.96 5.98 33.17
N PHE A 19 -6.67 7.08 32.90
CA PHE A 19 -7.99 7.10 32.29
C PHE A 19 -8.09 8.28 31.30
N GLY A 20 -8.64 7.98 30.11
CA GLY A 20 -8.61 8.83 28.92
C GLY A 20 -9.12 10.26 29.16
N THR A 21 -8.38 11.23 28.61
CA THR A 21 -8.75 12.64 28.66
C THR A 21 -9.64 13.03 27.47
N SER A 22 -10.68 13.81 27.72
CA SER A 22 -11.69 14.29 26.76
C SER A 22 -11.24 15.50 25.91
N GLY A 23 -9.94 15.77 25.78
CA GLY A 23 -9.44 16.94 25.06
C GLY A 23 -8.31 16.62 24.07
N ARG A 24 -8.30 17.28 22.90
CA ARG A 24 -7.16 17.29 21.96
C ARG A 24 -6.00 18.07 22.59
N MET A 25 -5.28 17.45 23.50
CA MET A 25 -3.98 17.91 23.99
C MET A 25 -2.91 16.92 23.52
N ASN A 26 -1.78 17.42 23.01
CA ASN A 26 -0.64 16.57 22.67
C ASN A 26 -0.11 15.92 23.95
N HIS A 27 -0.31 14.62 24.07
CA HIS A 27 0.21 13.81 25.18
C HIS A 27 1.60 13.29 24.84
N ASP A 28 2.51 13.33 25.81
CA ASP A 28 3.80 12.67 25.68
C ASP A 28 3.62 11.15 25.83
N SER A 29 3.60 10.45 24.69
CA SER A 29 3.45 9.00 24.60
C SER A 29 4.79 8.25 24.69
N THR A 30 5.91 8.94 24.96
CA THR A 30 7.25 8.33 24.97
C THR A 30 7.30 7.09 25.88
N ALA A 31 6.75 7.17 27.09
CA ALA A 31 6.77 6.05 28.05
C ALA A 31 6.03 4.79 27.57
N PHE A 32 5.02 4.94 26.70
CA PHE A 32 4.28 3.80 26.13
C PHE A 32 5.11 3.11 25.05
N TYR A 33 5.69 3.89 24.14
CA TYR A 33 6.52 3.37 23.04
C TYR A 33 7.94 2.94 23.46
N THR A 34 8.41 3.33 24.65
CA THR A 34 9.67 2.83 25.23
C THR A 34 9.48 1.63 26.16
N SER A 35 8.26 1.09 26.27
CA SER A 35 8.01 -0.11 27.07
C SER A 35 8.64 -1.36 26.45
N LYS A 36 8.87 -2.40 27.28
CA LYS A 36 9.43 -3.69 26.84
C LYS A 36 8.65 -4.36 25.71
N LEU A 37 7.36 -4.05 25.58
CA LEU A 37 6.52 -4.54 24.49
C LEU A 37 7.08 -4.19 23.10
N TYR A 38 7.80 -3.07 22.98
CA TYR A 38 8.37 -2.57 21.72
C TYR A 38 9.87 -2.86 21.57
N GLU A 39 10.47 -3.65 22.47
CA GLU A 39 11.91 -3.83 22.52
C GLU A 39 12.46 -4.53 21.27
N SER A 40 11.77 -5.58 20.81
CA SER A 40 12.15 -6.39 19.65
C SER A 40 11.61 -5.88 18.31
N LEU A 41 10.83 -4.79 18.32
CA LEU A 41 10.27 -4.22 17.10
C LEU A 41 11.25 -3.21 16.46
N PRO A 42 11.28 -3.11 15.12
CA PRO A 42 11.95 -2.02 14.41
C PRO A 42 11.51 -0.65 14.95
N LYS A 43 12.48 0.25 15.11
CA LYS A 43 12.25 1.60 15.65
C LYS A 43 12.56 2.63 14.57
N GLU A 44 11.98 3.82 14.71
CA GLU A 44 12.32 4.93 13.81
C GLU A 44 13.81 5.25 13.88
N GLU A 45 14.40 5.43 12.71
CA GLU A 45 15.81 5.78 12.54
C GLU A 45 15.95 7.26 12.22
N LYS A 46 16.99 7.91 12.75
CA LYS A 46 17.33 9.28 12.34
C LYS A 46 18.12 9.24 11.04
N VAL A 47 17.40 9.23 9.92
CA VAL A 47 18.00 9.23 8.58
C VAL A 47 17.83 10.58 7.89
N GLU A 48 18.79 10.92 7.03
CA GLU A 48 18.64 12.03 6.10
C GLU A 48 17.60 11.65 5.03
N TYR A 49 16.82 12.62 4.57
CA TYR A 49 15.87 12.36 3.49
C TYR A 49 16.60 12.45 2.16
N VAL A 50 16.65 11.34 1.45
CA VAL A 50 17.21 11.23 0.11
C VAL A 50 16.09 10.82 -0.85
N GLU A 51 16.10 11.44 -2.02
CA GLU A 51 15.16 11.15 -3.09
C GLU A 51 15.89 11.21 -4.44
N ASN A 52 16.27 10.04 -4.94
CA ASN A 52 16.91 9.87 -6.23
C ASN A 52 15.86 9.87 -7.35
N ARG A 53 16.24 10.30 -8.55
CA ARG A 53 15.32 10.34 -9.69
C ARG A 53 15.24 8.97 -10.34
N VAL A 54 14.01 8.52 -10.63
CA VAL A 54 13.78 7.38 -11.51
C VAL A 54 14.22 7.75 -12.93
N PRO A 55 14.99 6.89 -13.63
CA PRO A 55 15.41 7.14 -15.00
C PRO A 55 14.21 7.31 -15.95
N PRO A 56 14.25 8.25 -16.92
CA PRO A 56 13.15 8.49 -17.85
C PRO A 56 12.69 7.25 -18.63
N GLU A 57 13.61 6.32 -18.91
CA GLU A 57 13.36 5.05 -19.59
C GLU A 57 12.53 4.05 -18.76
N SER A 58 12.49 4.24 -17.44
CA SER A 58 11.73 3.41 -16.49
C SER A 58 10.47 4.11 -15.99
N LEU A 59 10.44 5.45 -16.00
CA LEU A 59 9.33 6.24 -15.50
C LEU A 59 8.08 6.10 -16.39
N ASN A 60 6.94 5.82 -15.76
CA ASN A 60 5.65 5.55 -16.42
C ASN A 60 5.73 4.36 -17.38
N ARG A 61 6.38 3.28 -16.94
CA ARG A 61 6.54 2.04 -17.70
C ARG A 61 6.12 0.82 -16.88
N ILE A 62 5.65 -0.18 -17.60
CA ILE A 62 5.51 -1.55 -17.12
C ILE A 62 6.69 -2.33 -17.71
N LEU A 63 7.57 -2.80 -16.84
CA LEU A 63 8.79 -3.52 -17.19
C LEU A 63 8.49 -5.02 -17.18
N GLN A 64 8.72 -5.69 -18.31
CA GLN A 64 8.49 -7.13 -18.43
C GLN A 64 9.63 -7.93 -17.78
N ARG A 65 9.73 -7.90 -16.45
CA ARG A 65 10.85 -8.43 -15.65
C ARG A 65 10.36 -8.87 -14.27
N SER A 66 11.14 -9.72 -13.60
CA SER A 66 10.88 -10.05 -12.19
C SER A 66 11.24 -8.88 -11.29
N ALA A 67 10.35 -8.57 -10.34
CA ALA A 67 10.57 -7.60 -9.28
C ALA A 67 11.55 -8.09 -8.19
N GLU A 68 12.07 -9.32 -8.28
CA GLU A 68 13.12 -9.82 -7.39
C GLU A 68 14.46 -9.09 -7.60
N SER A 69 14.62 -8.40 -8.73
CA SER A 69 15.72 -7.46 -9.01
C SER A 69 15.15 -6.22 -9.69
N MET A 70 15.29 -5.05 -9.07
CA MET A 70 14.83 -3.76 -9.60
C MET A 70 16.02 -2.89 -10.01
N ASP A 71 16.93 -3.44 -10.82
CA ASP A 71 18.18 -2.79 -11.23
C ASP A 71 17.96 -1.47 -11.98
N GLU A 72 16.78 -1.31 -12.59
CA GLU A 72 16.39 -0.09 -13.31
C GLU A 72 16.02 1.07 -12.36
N LEU A 73 15.89 0.81 -11.06
CA LEU A 73 15.49 1.77 -10.04
C LEU A 73 16.64 2.06 -9.07
N PRO A 74 17.09 3.32 -8.96
CA PRO A 74 18.02 3.74 -7.93
C PRO A 74 17.41 3.56 -6.53
N ASP A 75 18.27 3.41 -5.53
CA ASP A 75 17.88 3.46 -4.12
C ASP A 75 17.08 4.73 -3.82
N SER A 76 16.08 4.63 -2.96
CA SER A 76 15.27 5.80 -2.55
C SER A 76 14.79 6.68 -3.70
N SER A 77 14.17 6.08 -4.71
CA SER A 77 13.63 6.74 -5.89
C SER A 77 12.10 6.69 -6.04
N VAL A 78 11.44 5.80 -5.30
CA VAL A 78 9.97 5.67 -5.31
C VAL A 78 9.34 6.05 -3.97
N HIS A 79 8.06 6.43 -4.01
CA HIS A 79 7.39 7.15 -2.94
C HIS A 79 6.34 6.30 -2.21
N LEU A 80 5.66 5.44 -2.96
CA LEU A 80 4.67 4.48 -2.50
C LEU A 80 4.88 3.20 -3.30
N MET A 81 4.88 2.05 -2.63
CA MET A 81 4.59 0.76 -3.25
C MET A 81 3.15 0.38 -2.91
N VAL A 82 2.35 0.03 -3.91
CA VAL A 82 1.04 -0.58 -3.70
C VAL A 82 0.87 -1.77 -4.62
N THR A 83 0.47 -2.91 -4.07
CA THR A 83 0.40 -4.16 -4.84
C THR A 83 -0.52 -5.19 -4.22
N SER A 84 -0.73 -6.29 -4.94
CA SER A 84 -1.32 -7.54 -4.47
C SER A 84 -0.48 -8.69 -5.01
N PRO A 85 0.34 -9.37 -4.20
CA PRO A 85 1.20 -10.44 -4.70
C PRO A 85 0.39 -11.62 -5.27
N PRO A 86 0.99 -12.44 -6.15
CA PRO A 86 0.42 -13.75 -6.49
C PRO A 86 0.22 -14.57 -5.22
N TYR A 87 -0.84 -15.37 -5.12
CA TYR A 87 -1.16 -16.12 -3.88
C TYR A 87 -0.71 -17.58 -3.91
N ASN A 88 -0.03 -18.04 -4.97
CA ASN A 88 0.50 -19.41 -5.05
C ASN A 88 -0.60 -20.47 -4.83
N VAL A 89 -1.78 -20.24 -5.41
CA VAL A 89 -2.98 -21.07 -5.26
C VAL A 89 -3.35 -21.79 -6.56
N GLY A 90 -2.35 -22.03 -7.42
CA GLY A 90 -2.52 -22.78 -8.67
C GLY A 90 -3.37 -22.05 -9.71
N LYS A 91 -3.34 -20.71 -9.74
CA LYS A 91 -3.80 -19.98 -10.93
C LYS A 91 -2.79 -20.20 -12.06
N GLU A 92 -3.18 -19.95 -13.30
CA GLU A 92 -2.37 -20.27 -14.51
C GLU A 92 -0.94 -19.68 -14.51
N TYR A 93 -0.68 -18.69 -13.66
CA TYR A 93 0.59 -17.99 -13.48
C TYR A 93 1.33 -18.29 -12.16
N ASP A 94 0.75 -19.11 -11.27
CA ASP A 94 1.37 -19.47 -9.99
C ASP A 94 2.27 -20.71 -10.16
N GLU A 95 3.46 -20.68 -9.57
CA GLU A 95 4.28 -21.89 -9.36
C GLU A 95 3.70 -22.74 -8.20
N ASP A 96 4.05 -24.03 -8.10
CA ASP A 96 3.64 -24.89 -6.97
C ASP A 96 4.67 -24.81 -5.83
N LEU A 97 4.76 -23.63 -5.19
CA LEU A 97 5.73 -23.40 -4.12
C LEU A 97 5.22 -23.87 -2.76
N THR A 98 6.15 -24.28 -1.89
CA THR A 98 5.88 -24.40 -0.45
C THR A 98 5.65 -23.00 0.16
N LEU A 99 4.95 -22.92 1.31
CA LEU A 99 4.75 -21.65 2.00
C LEU A 99 6.09 -20.95 2.34
N GLU A 100 7.12 -21.71 2.68
CA GLU A 100 8.46 -21.19 2.95
C GLU A 100 9.10 -20.59 1.69
N ASN A 101 9.06 -21.31 0.57
CA ASN A 101 9.61 -20.81 -0.70
C ASN A 101 8.85 -19.59 -1.20
N TYR A 102 7.52 -19.58 -1.04
CA TYR A 102 6.67 -18.43 -1.36
C TYR A 102 7.04 -17.20 -0.52
N ARG A 103 7.23 -17.36 0.79
CA ARG A 103 7.67 -16.27 1.68
C ARG A 103 9.05 -15.74 1.26
N GLU A 104 10.00 -16.62 0.97
CA GLU A 104 11.34 -16.18 0.54
C GLU A 104 11.32 -15.50 -0.83
N PHE A 105 10.46 -15.91 -1.75
CA PHE A 105 10.19 -15.19 -2.98
C PHE A 105 9.71 -13.76 -2.71
N LEU A 106 8.66 -13.61 -1.89
CA LEU A 106 8.17 -12.27 -1.54
C LEU A 106 9.24 -11.44 -0.81
N LYS A 107 10.02 -12.04 0.11
CA LYS A 107 11.10 -11.35 0.81
C LYS A 107 12.16 -10.82 -0.16
N ARG A 108 12.46 -11.50 -1.28
CA ARG A 108 13.38 -10.94 -2.30
C ARG A 108 12.82 -9.66 -2.91
N VAL A 109 11.54 -9.66 -3.27
CA VAL A 109 10.85 -8.45 -3.77
C VAL A 109 10.79 -7.35 -2.70
N TRP A 110 10.46 -7.70 -1.45
CA TRP A 110 10.37 -6.73 -0.36
C TRP A 110 11.72 -6.10 0.00
N ARG A 111 12.83 -6.82 -0.16
CA ARG A 111 14.18 -6.25 -0.03
C ARG A 111 14.42 -5.17 -1.08
N GLU A 112 14.05 -5.42 -2.33
CA GLU A 112 14.14 -4.41 -3.39
C GLU A 112 13.22 -3.23 -3.13
N VAL A 113 11.96 -3.47 -2.74
CA VAL A 113 11.03 -2.40 -2.33
C VAL A 113 11.61 -1.56 -1.20
N HIS A 114 12.21 -2.19 -0.18
CA HIS A 114 12.86 -1.47 0.91
C HIS A 114 14.02 -0.61 0.38
N ARG A 115 14.84 -1.13 -0.54
CA ARG A 115 15.95 -0.38 -1.16
C ARG A 115 15.44 0.85 -1.92
N VAL A 116 14.47 0.68 -2.83
CA VAL A 116 14.00 1.74 -3.72
C VAL A 116 13.07 2.75 -3.07
N LEU A 117 12.41 2.44 -1.95
CA LEU A 117 11.58 3.42 -1.25
C LEU A 117 12.40 4.56 -0.64
N VAL A 118 11.89 5.79 -0.72
CA VAL A 118 12.43 6.94 0.02
C VAL A 118 12.24 6.78 1.53
N PRO A 119 13.07 7.41 2.38
CA PRO A 119 12.79 7.48 3.81
C PRO A 119 11.42 8.07 4.12
N GLY A 120 10.61 7.35 4.88
CA GLY A 120 9.21 7.69 5.14
C GLY A 120 8.23 7.30 4.02
N GLY A 121 8.72 6.74 2.91
CA GLY A 121 7.89 6.12 1.88
C GLY A 121 7.04 4.98 2.44
N ARG A 122 5.98 4.62 1.72
CA ARG A 122 5.00 3.61 2.17
C ARG A 122 5.01 2.36 1.31
N ALA A 123 4.74 1.24 1.94
CA ALA A 123 4.43 -0.02 1.28
C ALA A 123 3.03 -0.47 1.70
N CYS A 124 2.15 -0.65 0.72
CA CYS A 124 0.76 -1.05 0.88
C CYS A 124 0.54 -2.40 0.19
N ILE A 125 0.21 -3.44 0.94
CA ILE A 125 0.10 -4.81 0.41
C ILE A 125 -1.34 -5.28 0.61
N ASN A 126 -2.09 -5.47 -0.47
CA ASN A 126 -3.36 -6.17 -0.45
C ASN A 126 -3.11 -7.68 -0.35
N VAL A 127 -3.70 -8.34 0.64
CA VAL A 127 -3.55 -9.79 0.84
C VAL A 127 -4.83 -10.41 1.39
N ALA A 128 -5.19 -11.57 0.83
CA ALA A 128 -6.20 -12.46 1.37
C ALA A 128 -5.55 -13.59 2.18
N ASN A 129 -6.24 -14.07 3.21
CA ASN A 129 -5.85 -15.32 3.84
C ASN A 129 -6.32 -16.50 3.00
N LEU A 130 -5.58 -17.61 3.08
CA LEU A 130 -5.75 -18.75 2.19
C LEU A 130 -6.25 -19.98 2.93
N GLY A 131 -6.93 -20.85 2.20
CA GLY A 131 -7.43 -22.10 2.74
C GLY A 131 -8.53 -21.93 3.79
N ARG A 132 -9.09 -23.06 4.20
CA ARG A 132 -10.11 -23.16 5.26
C ARG A 132 -9.82 -24.30 6.22
N LYS A 133 -9.11 -25.33 5.74
CA LYS A 133 -8.72 -26.52 6.49
C LYS A 133 -7.43 -27.13 5.88
N PRO A 134 -6.23 -26.70 6.31
CA PRO A 134 -5.97 -25.65 7.29
C PRO A 134 -6.26 -24.23 6.74
N TYR A 135 -6.45 -23.28 7.67
CA TYR A 135 -6.46 -21.85 7.37
C TYR A 135 -5.02 -21.33 7.45
N ILE A 136 -4.61 -20.54 6.47
CA ILE A 136 -3.29 -19.94 6.35
C ILE A 136 -3.45 -18.43 6.52
N PRO A 137 -3.03 -17.86 7.67
CA PRO A 137 -3.11 -16.43 7.93
C PRO A 137 -1.97 -15.69 7.20
N LEU A 138 -2.05 -15.64 5.86
CA LEU A 138 -1.00 -15.09 5.02
C LEU A 138 -0.58 -13.67 5.40
N HIS A 139 -1.56 -12.84 5.77
CA HIS A 139 -1.30 -11.48 6.28
C HIS A 139 -0.29 -11.46 7.45
N ALA A 140 -0.38 -12.41 8.39
CA ALA A 140 0.48 -12.45 9.57
C ALA A 140 1.93 -12.80 9.19
N PHE A 141 2.12 -13.77 8.29
CA PHE A 141 3.44 -14.13 7.79
C PHE A 141 4.09 -12.97 7.02
N ILE A 142 3.33 -12.25 6.19
CA ILE A 142 3.84 -11.06 5.50
C ILE A 142 4.21 -9.96 6.50
N VAL A 143 3.41 -9.76 7.56
CA VAL A 143 3.75 -8.79 8.62
C VAL A 143 5.07 -9.15 9.29
N GLU A 144 5.29 -10.41 9.66
CA GLU A 144 6.55 -10.89 10.22
C GLU A 144 7.73 -10.61 9.26
N ASP A 145 7.58 -10.99 7.99
CA ASP A 145 8.62 -10.84 6.97
C ASP A 145 8.98 -9.36 6.74
N MET A 146 7.99 -8.49 6.67
CA MET A 146 8.20 -7.05 6.51
C MET A 146 8.92 -6.45 7.74
N ILE A 147 8.53 -6.86 8.95
CA ILE A 147 9.19 -6.44 10.19
C ILE A 147 10.65 -6.91 10.24
N GLU A 148 10.91 -8.17 9.86
CA GLU A 148 12.27 -8.73 9.77
C GLU A 148 13.15 -7.93 8.80
N LEU A 149 12.58 -7.47 7.69
CA LEU A 149 13.25 -6.64 6.69
C LEU A 149 13.42 -5.16 7.09
N GLY A 150 13.01 -4.78 8.30
CA GLY A 150 13.20 -3.43 8.85
C GLY A 150 12.08 -2.44 8.54
N PHE A 151 10.97 -2.90 7.95
CA PHE A 151 9.81 -2.04 7.77
C PHE A 151 9.11 -1.74 9.11
N LEU A 152 8.61 -0.51 9.23
CA LEU A 152 7.80 -0.08 10.36
C LEU A 152 6.31 -0.30 10.05
N MET A 153 5.67 -1.23 10.74
CA MET A 153 4.22 -1.43 10.62
C MET A 153 3.47 -0.18 11.09
N ARG A 154 2.69 0.43 10.20
CA ARG A 154 1.90 1.64 10.48
C ARG A 154 0.48 1.29 10.91
N GLY A 155 -0.05 0.17 10.41
CA GLY A 155 -1.39 -0.31 10.66
C GLY A 155 -1.91 -1.10 9.47
N GLU A 156 -3.19 -1.44 9.52
CA GLU A 156 -3.87 -2.19 8.47
C GLU A 156 -5.26 -1.61 8.22
N VAL A 157 -5.74 -1.83 7.00
CA VAL A 157 -7.12 -1.59 6.62
C VAL A 157 -7.78 -2.92 6.30
N ILE A 158 -8.99 -3.11 6.80
CA ILE A 158 -9.88 -4.19 6.40
C ILE A 158 -10.69 -3.72 5.20
N TRP A 159 -10.40 -4.26 4.03
CA TRP A 159 -11.20 -4.04 2.85
C TRP A 159 -12.39 -5.00 2.85
N ASP A 160 -13.55 -4.49 3.25
CA ASP A 160 -14.83 -5.15 3.06
C ASP A 160 -15.21 -5.05 1.58
N LYS A 161 -15.27 -6.21 0.91
CA LYS A 161 -15.58 -6.32 -0.52
C LYS A 161 -17.04 -5.98 -0.86
N ALA A 162 -17.79 -5.45 0.11
CA ALA A 162 -19.22 -5.24 0.05
C ALA A 162 -19.96 -6.56 -0.24
N SER A 163 -21.28 -6.49 -0.46
CA SER A 163 -22.15 -7.64 -0.75
C SER A 163 -21.79 -8.44 -2.04
N SER A 164 -20.62 -8.21 -2.65
CA SER A 164 -19.97 -9.09 -3.63
C SER A 164 -19.67 -10.48 -3.08
N ALA A 165 -19.67 -10.65 -1.75
CA ALA A 165 -19.90 -11.94 -1.13
C ALA A 165 -21.35 -12.36 -1.41
N GLY A 166 -21.61 -12.90 -2.60
CA GLY A 166 -22.92 -13.34 -3.05
C GLY A 166 -23.63 -14.27 -2.04
N SER A 167 -24.85 -14.69 -2.35
CA SER A 167 -25.71 -15.58 -1.56
C SER A 167 -25.14 -17.00 -1.29
N SER A 168 -23.81 -17.18 -1.26
CA SER A 168 -23.14 -18.42 -0.91
C SER A 168 -23.61 -18.91 0.45
N THR A 169 -24.14 -20.12 0.47
CA THR A 169 -24.41 -20.89 1.67
C THR A 169 -23.13 -21.00 2.51
N ALA A 170 -23.29 -21.00 3.84
CA ALA A 170 -22.17 -21.17 4.75
C ALA A 170 -21.48 -22.52 4.50
N TRP A 171 -20.15 -22.52 4.52
CA TRP A 171 -19.35 -23.74 4.38
C TRP A 171 -19.24 -24.47 5.72
N GLY A 172 -18.90 -25.76 5.67
CA GLY A 172 -18.83 -26.61 6.86
C GLY A 172 -20.19 -27.18 7.24
N SER A 173 -20.40 -27.45 8.53
CA SER A 173 -21.64 -28.04 9.02
C SER A 173 -22.76 -26.98 9.10
N TRP A 174 -23.70 -27.06 8.17
CA TRP A 174 -24.85 -26.15 8.12
C TRP A 174 -25.68 -26.22 9.41
N LYS A 175 -25.89 -25.07 10.07
CA LYS A 175 -26.65 -24.94 11.34
C LYS A 175 -26.18 -25.91 12.44
N SER A 176 -24.89 -26.26 12.45
CA SER A 176 -24.31 -27.14 13.48
C SER A 176 -23.02 -26.55 14.01
N ALA A 177 -22.83 -26.65 15.33
CA ALA A 177 -21.59 -26.28 15.99
C ALA A 177 -20.44 -27.27 15.73
N SER A 178 -20.71 -28.41 15.07
CA SER A 178 -19.69 -29.45 14.83
C SER A 178 -18.51 -28.95 14.02
N ASN A 179 -18.73 -28.11 13.00
CA ASN A 179 -17.67 -27.53 12.18
C ASN A 179 -18.19 -26.41 11.24
N PRO A 180 -18.76 -25.30 11.74
CA PRO A 180 -19.10 -24.17 10.88
C PRO A 180 -17.81 -23.50 10.37
N THR A 181 -17.78 -23.09 9.10
CA THR A 181 -16.62 -22.41 8.51
C THR A 181 -16.98 -20.96 8.16
N LEU A 182 -16.10 -20.03 8.55
CA LEU A 182 -16.29 -18.61 8.26
C LEU A 182 -16.24 -18.33 6.76
N ARG A 183 -16.95 -17.29 6.36
CA ARG A 183 -16.93 -16.77 5.00
C ARG A 183 -15.98 -15.58 4.95
N ASP A 184 -14.96 -15.67 4.10
CA ASP A 184 -14.03 -14.56 3.90
C ASP A 184 -14.72 -13.48 3.06
N VAL A 185 -15.13 -12.40 3.72
CA VAL A 185 -15.80 -11.25 3.10
C VAL A 185 -14.87 -10.05 2.93
N HIS A 186 -13.65 -10.15 3.45
CA HIS A 186 -12.68 -9.08 3.45
C HIS A 186 -11.30 -9.53 3.00
N GLU A 187 -10.46 -8.54 2.69
CA GLU A 187 -9.02 -8.68 2.51
C GLU A 187 -8.30 -7.64 3.39
N TYR A 188 -7.01 -7.84 3.61
CA TYR A 188 -6.18 -6.94 4.38
C TYR A 188 -5.39 -6.04 3.44
N ILE A 189 -5.31 -4.75 3.76
CA ILE A 189 -4.35 -3.84 3.16
C ILE A 189 -3.37 -3.48 4.27
N LEU A 190 -2.22 -4.13 4.26
CA LEU A 190 -1.16 -3.93 5.25
C LEU A 190 -0.37 -2.67 4.88
N ILE A 191 -0.02 -1.84 5.86
CA ILE A 191 0.60 -0.53 5.62
C ILE A 191 1.89 -0.43 6.44
N PHE A 192 2.99 -0.23 5.72
CA PHE A 192 4.32 -0.13 6.29
C PHE A 192 5.04 1.15 5.88
N SER A 193 6.07 1.53 6.64
CA SER A 193 6.93 2.69 6.38
C SER A 193 8.40 2.28 6.37
N LYS A 194 9.22 2.90 5.52
CA LYS A 194 10.68 2.73 5.52
C LYS A 194 11.36 3.76 6.44
N ASN A 195 12.24 3.31 7.34
CA ASN A 195 13.07 4.09 8.31
C ASN A 195 12.31 5.01 9.29
N THR A 196 11.35 5.81 8.83
CA THR A 196 10.59 6.78 9.63
C THR A 196 9.10 6.67 9.35
N PHE A 197 8.28 6.95 10.35
CA PHE A 197 6.84 7.04 10.16
C PHE A 197 6.44 8.31 9.42
N GLY A 198 7.19 9.40 9.54
CA GLY A 198 6.96 10.62 8.76
C GLY A 198 7.73 10.62 7.44
N ARG A 199 7.17 11.22 6.38
CA ARG A 199 7.89 11.52 5.13
C ARG A 199 8.07 13.02 4.99
N LYS A 200 9.26 13.45 4.58
CA LYS A 200 9.52 14.87 4.29
C LYS A 200 8.99 15.25 2.91
N ASN A 201 8.72 16.55 2.70
CA ASN A 201 8.32 17.11 1.41
C ASN A 201 9.17 18.35 1.10
N PRO A 202 10.48 18.19 0.82
CA PRO A 202 11.38 19.31 0.60
C PRO A 202 11.01 20.12 -0.65
N LEU A 203 10.46 19.46 -1.67
CA LEU A 203 10.04 20.07 -2.93
C LEU A 203 8.67 20.76 -2.85
N LYS A 204 8.02 20.73 -1.68
CA LYS A 204 6.70 21.34 -1.43
C LYS A 204 5.65 20.92 -2.47
N ARG A 205 5.68 19.65 -2.90
CA ARG A 205 4.67 19.08 -3.79
C ARG A 205 3.28 19.18 -3.18
N GLU A 206 2.28 19.27 -4.04
CA GLU A 206 0.89 19.49 -3.66
C GLU A 206 0.25 18.26 -3.00
N ASN A 207 -0.62 18.50 -2.01
CA ASN A 207 -1.54 17.50 -1.49
C ASN A 207 -2.83 17.58 -2.29
N THR A 208 -3.21 16.49 -2.96
CA THR A 208 -4.43 16.45 -3.79
C THR A 208 -5.66 15.93 -3.05
N ILE A 209 -5.47 15.30 -1.89
CA ILE A 209 -6.58 14.72 -1.13
C ILE A 209 -7.45 15.81 -0.51
N SER A 210 -8.76 15.72 -0.71
CA SER A 210 -9.71 16.63 -0.07
C SER A 210 -9.88 16.33 1.43
N ARG A 211 -10.43 17.28 2.18
CA ARG A 211 -10.74 17.09 3.61
C ARG A 211 -11.67 15.90 3.85
N ASP A 212 -12.71 15.76 3.03
CA ASP A 212 -13.73 14.74 3.21
C ASP A 212 -13.20 13.35 2.82
N GLU A 213 -12.41 13.28 1.73
CA GLU A 213 -11.65 12.07 1.41
C GLU A 213 -10.70 11.71 2.55
N PHE A 214 -9.93 12.65 3.09
CA PHE A 214 -9.00 12.38 4.19
C PHE A 214 -9.71 11.75 5.40
N LEU A 215 -10.84 12.32 5.83
CA LEU A 215 -11.63 11.77 6.95
C LEU A 215 -12.22 10.38 6.64
N LYS A 216 -12.59 10.13 5.38
CA LYS A 216 -13.13 8.84 4.94
C LYS A 216 -12.03 7.78 4.87
N LEU A 217 -10.91 8.10 4.23
CA LEU A 217 -9.84 7.16 3.88
C LEU A 217 -8.94 6.83 5.08
N THR A 218 -8.92 7.67 6.11
CA THR A 218 -8.20 7.39 7.38
C THR A 218 -8.94 6.43 8.33
N LYS A 219 -10.12 5.93 7.94
CA LYS A 219 -10.80 4.83 8.66
C LYS A 219 -10.13 3.49 8.32
N SER A 220 -10.07 2.60 9.30
CA SER A 220 -9.47 1.26 9.15
C SER A 220 -10.38 0.24 8.44
N ILE A 221 -11.62 0.61 8.09
CA ILE A 221 -12.52 -0.25 7.32
C ILE A 221 -12.90 0.49 6.04
N TRP A 222 -12.59 -0.13 4.91
CA TRP A 222 -12.93 0.37 3.59
C TRP A 222 -13.94 -0.54 2.93
N THR A 223 -15.11 -0.01 2.58
CA THR A 223 -16.14 -0.76 1.87
C THR A 223 -16.22 -0.30 0.42
N PHE A 224 -15.97 -1.21 -0.53
CA PHE A 224 -16.14 -1.02 -1.97
C PHE A 224 -16.09 -2.39 -2.70
N PRO A 225 -16.78 -2.57 -3.84
CA PRO A 225 -16.86 -3.86 -4.52
C PRO A 225 -15.55 -4.28 -5.18
N SER A 226 -15.34 -5.60 -5.35
CA SER A 226 -14.27 -6.18 -6.15
C SER A 226 -14.46 -5.96 -7.66
N GLU A 227 -13.38 -6.04 -8.43
CA GLU A 227 -13.45 -6.01 -9.90
C GLU A 227 -13.85 -7.35 -10.49
N SER A 228 -14.44 -7.30 -11.68
CA SER A 228 -14.80 -8.51 -12.43
C SER A 228 -13.59 -9.03 -13.20
N ALA A 229 -13.05 -10.19 -12.78
CA ALA A 229 -11.95 -10.88 -13.46
C ALA A 229 -12.22 -11.07 -14.97
N ARG A 230 -13.45 -11.49 -15.32
CA ARG A 230 -13.88 -11.69 -16.71
C ARG A 230 -13.87 -10.40 -17.52
N LYS A 231 -14.29 -9.28 -16.93
CA LYS A 231 -14.32 -7.97 -17.63
C LYS A 231 -12.90 -7.49 -17.93
N ILE A 232 -11.98 -7.73 -17.01
CA ILE A 232 -10.60 -7.26 -17.12
C ILE A 232 -9.74 -8.19 -17.98
N GLY A 233 -10.10 -9.47 -18.10
CA GLY A 233 -9.23 -10.48 -18.74
C GLY A 233 -8.04 -10.88 -17.86
N HIS A 234 -8.13 -10.60 -16.54
CA HIS A 234 -7.15 -11.00 -15.56
C HIS A 234 -7.85 -11.80 -14.46
N PRO A 235 -7.29 -12.91 -13.98
CA PRO A 235 -7.94 -13.82 -13.04
C PRO A 235 -8.13 -13.24 -11.63
N ALA A 236 -7.42 -12.17 -11.26
CA ALA A 236 -7.36 -11.67 -9.89
C ALA A 236 -7.15 -10.15 -9.70
N PRO A 237 -7.72 -9.25 -10.50
CA PRO A 237 -7.46 -7.81 -10.34
C PRO A 237 -8.10 -7.28 -9.05
N PHE A 238 -7.35 -6.51 -8.25
CA PHE A 238 -7.97 -5.62 -7.28
C PHE A 238 -8.59 -4.39 -7.98
N PRO A 239 -9.57 -3.70 -7.38
CA PRO A 239 -10.16 -2.48 -7.94
C PRO A 239 -9.20 -1.31 -8.00
N VAL A 240 -9.30 -0.49 -9.06
CA VAL A 240 -8.56 0.78 -9.22
C VAL A 240 -8.78 1.72 -8.02
N GLU A 241 -9.92 1.60 -7.34
CA GLU A 241 -10.20 2.36 -6.12
C GLU A 241 -9.20 2.06 -4.99
N LEU A 242 -8.70 0.83 -4.86
CA LEU A 242 -7.73 0.46 -3.81
C LEU A 242 -6.41 1.26 -3.92
N PRO A 243 -5.65 1.17 -5.03
CA PRO A 243 -4.42 1.96 -5.18
C PRO A 243 -4.75 3.44 -5.17
N TYR A 244 -5.86 3.91 -5.76
CA TYR A 244 -6.26 5.32 -5.71
C TYR A 244 -6.33 5.85 -4.26
N ARG A 245 -6.99 5.11 -3.35
CA ARG A 245 -7.09 5.51 -1.95
C ARG A 245 -5.73 5.59 -1.27
N THR A 246 -4.84 4.62 -1.51
CA THR A 246 -3.47 4.64 -0.95
C THR A 246 -2.61 5.76 -1.53
N ILE A 247 -2.73 6.03 -2.83
CA ILE A 247 -2.04 7.12 -3.54
C ILE A 247 -2.46 8.46 -2.94
N GLN A 248 -3.75 8.72 -2.80
CA GLN A 248 -4.23 9.97 -2.20
C GLN A 248 -3.77 10.17 -0.75
N LEU A 249 -3.69 9.09 0.04
CA LEU A 249 -3.26 9.17 1.45
C LEU A 249 -1.75 9.38 1.62
N TYR A 250 -0.93 8.78 0.76
CA TYR A 250 0.50 8.57 1.03
C TYR A 250 1.45 9.18 0.01
N THR A 251 0.94 9.88 -1.00
CA THR A 251 1.77 10.53 -2.01
C THR A 251 1.38 11.98 -2.24
N PHE A 252 2.31 12.78 -2.72
CA PHE A 252 2.05 14.12 -3.27
C PHE A 252 1.90 14.04 -4.79
N GLU A 253 1.36 15.09 -5.42
CA GLU A 253 1.32 15.18 -6.88
C GLU A 253 2.73 15.04 -7.49
N GLY A 254 2.86 14.27 -8.57
CA GLY A 254 4.12 13.99 -9.26
C GLY A 254 5.03 12.93 -8.61
N ASP A 255 4.69 12.42 -7.42
CA ASP A 255 5.40 11.28 -6.82
C ASP A 255 5.32 10.02 -7.70
N VAL A 256 6.22 9.08 -7.45
CA VAL A 256 6.31 7.80 -8.19
C VAL A 256 5.73 6.64 -7.37
N VAL A 257 4.76 5.94 -7.95
CA VAL A 257 4.10 4.77 -7.39
C VAL A 257 4.65 3.49 -8.02
N LEU A 258 5.10 2.56 -7.20
CA LEU A 258 5.63 1.26 -7.62
C LEU A 258 4.56 0.17 -7.46
N ASP A 259 4.43 -0.70 -8.45
CA ASP A 259 3.74 -1.99 -8.32
C ASP A 259 4.65 -3.14 -8.77
N PRO A 260 5.23 -3.94 -7.86
CA PRO A 260 6.07 -5.09 -8.22
C PRO A 260 5.30 -6.25 -8.89
N PHE A 261 3.96 -6.23 -8.87
CA PHE A 261 3.09 -7.25 -9.45
C PHE A 261 1.96 -6.58 -10.22
N MET A 262 2.32 -5.87 -11.30
CA MET A 262 1.45 -4.93 -12.01
C MET A 262 0.19 -5.59 -12.59
N GLY A 263 0.24 -6.88 -12.95
CA GLY A 263 -0.88 -7.65 -13.44
C GLY A 263 -1.53 -6.96 -14.64
N SER A 264 -2.73 -6.43 -14.45
CA SER A 264 -3.50 -5.78 -15.52
C SER A 264 -3.51 -4.24 -15.48
N GLY A 265 -2.66 -3.61 -14.67
CA GLY A 265 -2.38 -2.18 -14.75
C GLY A 265 -3.20 -1.26 -13.85
N GLN A 266 -3.89 -1.76 -12.83
CA GLN A 266 -4.76 -0.94 -11.97
C GLN A 266 -4.00 0.14 -11.21
N THR A 267 -2.80 -0.17 -10.71
CA THR A 267 -1.95 0.81 -10.02
C THR A 267 -1.51 1.93 -10.95
N ALA A 268 -1.10 1.61 -12.19
CA ALA A 268 -0.74 2.60 -13.20
C ALA A 268 -1.92 3.53 -13.55
N ILE A 269 -3.11 2.96 -13.78
CA ILE A 269 -4.34 3.74 -14.04
C ILE A 269 -4.65 4.68 -12.86
N ALA A 270 -4.57 4.18 -11.63
CA ALA A 270 -4.83 4.99 -10.44
C ALA A 270 -3.80 6.10 -10.24
N ALA A 271 -2.53 5.85 -10.57
CA ALA A 271 -1.46 6.83 -10.54
C ALA A 271 -1.74 7.97 -11.55
N ILE A 272 -2.02 7.63 -12.82
CA ILE A 272 -2.36 8.61 -13.86
C ILE A 272 -3.57 9.45 -13.44
N LYS A 273 -4.66 8.80 -13.00
CA LYS A 273 -5.87 9.47 -12.51
C LYS A 273 -5.59 10.45 -11.38
N SER A 274 -4.57 10.17 -10.58
CA SER A 274 -4.15 11.00 -9.44
C SER A 274 -2.99 11.95 -9.77
N LYS A 275 -2.59 12.09 -11.04
CA LYS A 275 -1.41 12.89 -11.46
C LYS A 275 -0.11 12.46 -10.76
N ARG A 276 0.06 11.16 -10.53
CA ARG A 276 1.32 10.55 -10.08
C ARG A 276 1.96 9.83 -11.25
N ASN A 277 3.27 9.65 -11.14
CA ASN A 277 4.00 8.74 -12.02
C ASN A 277 3.92 7.31 -11.48
N TYR A 278 4.23 6.34 -12.32
CA TYR A 278 4.28 4.93 -11.90
C TYR A 278 5.49 4.20 -12.46
N VAL A 279 5.83 3.09 -11.83
CA VAL A 279 6.68 2.03 -12.40
C VAL A 279 6.05 0.70 -12.01
N GLY A 280 5.98 -0.25 -12.93
CA GLY A 280 5.50 -1.60 -12.64
C GLY A 280 6.41 -2.68 -13.15
N TYR A 281 6.35 -3.84 -12.50
CA TYR A 281 6.98 -5.07 -12.94
C TYR A 281 5.90 -6.12 -13.19
N GLU A 282 6.02 -6.84 -14.30
CA GLU A 282 5.16 -7.96 -14.66
C GLU A 282 5.98 -9.00 -15.42
N ILE A 283 5.93 -10.26 -14.99
CA ILE A 283 6.72 -11.33 -15.61
C ILE A 283 6.01 -11.92 -16.82
N ASP A 284 4.67 -11.94 -16.79
CA ASP A 284 3.85 -12.49 -17.86
C ASP A 284 3.73 -11.49 -19.01
N CYS A 285 4.19 -11.91 -20.19
CA CYS A 285 4.21 -11.07 -21.39
C CYS A 285 2.81 -10.61 -21.82
N GLU A 286 1.79 -11.48 -21.67
CA GLU A 286 0.44 -11.18 -22.09
C GLU A 286 -0.25 -10.25 -21.10
N TYR A 287 -0.02 -10.40 -19.79
CA TYR A 287 -0.50 -9.44 -18.80
C TYR A 287 0.20 -8.09 -18.90
N ALA A 288 1.51 -8.06 -19.16
CA ALA A 288 2.23 -6.81 -19.40
C ALA A 288 1.65 -6.04 -20.61
N LYS A 289 1.39 -6.73 -21.73
CA LYS A 289 0.74 -6.15 -22.92
C LYS A 289 -0.68 -5.67 -22.63
N LEU A 290 -1.47 -6.48 -21.91
CA LEU A 290 -2.83 -6.12 -21.51
C LEU A 290 -2.83 -4.84 -20.68
N ALA A 291 -1.96 -4.77 -19.68
CA ALA A 291 -1.82 -3.59 -18.83
C ALA A 291 -1.40 -2.35 -19.63
N ASP A 292 -0.40 -2.47 -20.50
CA ASP A 292 0.05 -1.38 -21.38
C ASP A 292 -1.07 -0.85 -22.26
N ASN A 293 -1.87 -1.73 -22.88
CA ASN A 293 -2.99 -1.33 -23.74
C ASN A 293 -4.05 -0.57 -22.93
N ARG A 294 -4.45 -1.12 -21.78
CA ARG A 294 -5.44 -0.48 -20.89
C ARG A 294 -4.98 0.87 -20.38
N VAL A 295 -3.70 1.00 -20.04
CA VAL A 295 -3.11 2.26 -19.58
C VAL A 295 -3.09 3.29 -20.71
N LYS A 296 -2.71 2.89 -21.93
CA LYS A 296 -2.73 3.77 -23.11
C LYS A 296 -4.14 4.24 -23.44
N GLU A 297 -5.12 3.33 -23.46
CA GLU A 297 -6.53 3.66 -23.68
C GLU A 297 -7.03 4.66 -22.64
N PHE A 298 -6.81 4.37 -21.36
CA PHE A 298 -7.19 5.28 -20.28
C PHE A 298 -6.53 6.65 -20.41
N GLN A 299 -5.24 6.70 -20.76
CA GLN A 299 -4.51 7.97 -20.91
C GLN A 299 -5.03 8.80 -22.10
N LEU A 300 -5.41 8.14 -23.20
CA LEU A 300 -6.03 8.82 -24.34
C LEU A 300 -7.40 9.40 -23.98
N GLU A 301 -8.24 8.63 -23.29
CA GLU A 301 -9.55 9.09 -22.81
C GLU A 301 -9.41 10.23 -21.80
N PHE A 302 -8.50 10.10 -20.84
CA PHE A 302 -8.30 11.06 -19.76
C PHE A 302 -7.74 12.41 -20.26
N ASN A 303 -6.92 12.39 -21.31
CA ASN A 303 -6.36 13.59 -21.92
C ASN A 303 -7.23 14.15 -23.06
N SER A 304 -8.30 13.45 -23.45
CA SER A 304 -9.21 13.95 -24.48
C SER A 304 -9.96 15.17 -23.93
N PRO A 305 -10.03 16.28 -24.69
CA PRO A 305 -10.80 17.43 -24.26
C PRO A 305 -12.27 17.03 -24.12
N ASN A 306 -12.88 17.42 -23.00
CA ASN A 306 -14.29 17.18 -22.76
C ASN A 306 -15.13 18.17 -23.56
N LEU A 307 -16.35 17.82 -23.93
CA LEU A 307 -17.28 18.76 -24.57
C LEU A 307 -17.49 20.04 -23.73
N SER A 308 -17.37 19.94 -22.40
CA SER A 308 -17.41 21.08 -21.48
C SER A 308 -16.28 22.08 -21.70
N ASP A 309 -15.14 21.64 -22.23
CA ASP A 309 -13.97 22.50 -22.50
C ASP A 309 -14.19 23.40 -23.72
N PHE A 310 -15.26 23.16 -24.48
CA PHE A 310 -15.67 23.94 -25.65
C PHE A 310 -16.96 24.76 -25.42
N THR A 311 -17.58 24.68 -24.23
CA THR A 311 -18.87 25.36 -23.96
C THR A 311 -18.76 26.68 -23.20
N ASP A 312 -17.57 27.23 -22.99
CA ASP A 312 -17.41 28.60 -22.48
C ASP A 312 -17.24 29.62 -23.63
N THR A 313 -18.37 30.05 -24.18
CA THR A 313 -18.56 31.35 -24.86
C THR A 313 -19.92 31.93 -24.53
#